data_AF-A0A350XTQ7-F1
#
_entry.id   AF-A0A350XTQ7-F1
#
_cell.length_a   1.000
_cell.length_b   1.000
_cell.length_c   1.000
_cell.angle_alpha   90.00
_cell.angle_beta   90.00
_cell.angle_gamma   90.00
#
_symmetry.space_group_name_H-M   'P 1'
#
loop_
_entity.id
_entity.type
_entity.pdbx_description
1 polymer ?
#
loop_
_entity_poly.entity_id
_entity_poly.type
_entity_poly.pdbx_seq_one_letter_code
_entity_poly.pdbx_strand_id
1 'polypeptide(L)' 'MPSGHTASAAAFTRVVGTAYPSLRLPPNTLAAAVGFSRVYTGVHYPADVLAGWLLGRGIGTLTHVTAATAERVHR' A
#
# COMPACT_ATOMS: atom_id res chain seq x y z
N MET A 1 9.00 -14.76 -3.57
CA MET A 1 8.10 -14.47 -2.42
C MET A 1 7.66 -13.02 -2.53
N PRO A 2 6.38 -12.69 -2.24
CA PRO A 2 5.88 -11.34 -2.46
C PRO A 2 6.65 -10.30 -1.64
N SER A 3 6.90 -9.13 -2.22
CA SER A 3 7.77 -8.14 -1.59
C SER A 3 7.08 -7.43 -0.42
N GLY A 4 7.56 -7.68 0.80
CA GLY A 4 7.05 -7.05 2.02
C GLY A 4 7.18 -5.52 2.02
N HIS A 5 8.30 -4.99 1.49
CA HIS A 5 8.51 -3.54 1.37
C HIS A 5 7.46 -2.90 0.47
N THR A 6 7.16 -3.54 -0.67
CA THR A 6 6.11 -3.07 -1.58
C THR A 6 4.73 -3.20 -0.95
N ALA A 7 4.46 -4.27 -0.20
CA ALA A 7 3.20 -4.46 0.51
C ALA A 7 2.95 -3.38 1.58
N SER A 8 3.93 -3.10 2.42
CA SER A 8 3.83 -2.04 3.43
C SER A 8 3.64 -0.65 2.80
N ALA A 9 4.39 -0.34 1.73
CA ALA A 9 4.24 0.92 1.01
C ALA A 9 2.85 1.06 0.35
N ALA A 10 2.34 -0.02 -0.25
CA ALA A 10 1.02 -0.04 -0.85
C ALA A 10 -0.12 0.09 0.19
N ALA A 11 0.01 -0.54 1.36
CA ALA A 11 -0.94 -0.39 2.45
C ALA A 11 -0.96 1.04 3.00
N PHE A 12 0.23 1.63 3.23
CA PHE A 12 0.36 3.00 3.70
C PHE A 12 -0.29 4.01 2.75
N THR A 13 0.07 3.96 1.46
CA THR A 13 -0.49 4.87 0.45
C THR A 13 -2.01 4.73 0.31
N ARG A 14 -2.55 3.53 0.51
CA ARG A 14 -4.00 3.28 0.47
C ARG A 14 -4.74 3.99 1.60
N VAL A 15 -4.22 3.91 2.82
CA VAL A 15 -4.83 4.50 4.03
C VAL A 15 -4.61 6.01 4.08
N VAL A 16 -3.40 6.49 3.74
CA VAL A 16 -3.14 7.93 3.63
C VAL A 16 -4.01 8.57 2.55
N GLY A 17 -4.16 7.91 1.40
CA GLY A 17 -5.00 8.42 0.32
C GLY A 17 -6.50 8.49 0.65
N THR A 18 -6.97 7.76 1.66
CA THR A 18 -8.33 7.90 2.19
C THR A 18 -8.47 9.06 3.16
N ALA A 19 -7.49 9.26 4.03
CA ALA A 19 -7.52 10.36 5.01
C ALA A 19 -7.22 11.73 4.37
N TYR A 20 -6.30 11.76 3.39
CA TYR A 20 -5.82 12.99 2.75
C TYR A 20 -5.81 12.83 1.22
N PRO A 21 -6.95 13.04 0.54
CA PRO A 21 -7.06 12.83 -0.91
C PRO A 21 -6.11 13.71 -1.74
N SER A 22 -5.85 14.94 -1.29
CA SER A 22 -4.91 15.87 -1.93
C SER A 22 -3.46 15.36 -1.92
N LEU A 23 -3.10 14.55 -0.93
CA LEU A 23 -1.76 13.96 -0.79
C LEU A 23 -1.64 12.60 -1.46
N ARG A 24 -2.54 12.18 -2.35
CA ARG A 24 -2.44 10.85 -2.98
C ARG A 24 -1.21 10.71 -3.88
N LEU A 25 -0.86 11.75 -4.63
CA LEU A 25 0.17 11.64 -5.66
C LEU A 25 1.58 11.39 -5.08
N PRO A 26 2.09 12.21 -4.14
CA PRO A 26 3.47 12.09 -3.64
C PRO A 26 3.82 10.74 -2.97
N PRO A 27 2.99 10.15 -2.10
CA PRO A 27 3.32 8.88 -1.47
C PRO A 27 3.10 7.70 -2.43
N ASN A 28 2.21 7.80 -3.42
CA ASN A 28 2.08 6.76 -4.45
C ASN A 28 3.31 6.72 -5.37
N THR A 29 3.87 7.87 -5.73
CA THR A 29 5.12 7.90 -6.50
C THR A 29 6.29 7.34 -5.69
N LEU A 30 6.37 7.66 -4.39
CA LEU A 30 7.37 7.07 -3.51
C LEU A 30 7.20 5.54 -3.39
N ALA A 31 5.97 5.04 -3.23
CA ALA A 31 5.69 3.61 -3.17
C ALA A 31 6.05 2.88 -4.49
N ALA A 32 5.83 3.53 -5.63
CA ALA A 32 6.29 3.01 -6.93
C ALA A 32 7.82 2.96 -7.00
N ALA A 33 8.52 4.00 -6.52
CA ALA A 33 9.98 4.01 -6.43
C ALA A 33 10.53 2.91 -5.49
N VAL A 34 9.85 2.65 -4.36
CA VAL A 34 10.18 1.50 -3.49
C VAL A 34 10.05 0.20 -4.27
N GLY A 35 8.92 -0.05 -4.93
CA GLY A 35 8.74 -1.27 -5.73
C GLY A 35 9.78 -1.42 -6.84
N PHE A 36 10.08 -0.33 -7.56
CA PHE A 36 11.12 -0.31 -8.58
C PHE A 36 12.50 -0.65 -8.00
N SER A 37 12.88 -0.08 -6.85
CA SER A 37 14.17 -0.36 -6.22
C SER A 37 14.36 -1.85 -5.90
N ARG A 38 13.28 -2.57 -5.55
CA ARG A 38 13.32 -4.00 -5.27
C ARG A 38 13.60 -4.84 -6.52
N VAL A 39 13.12 -4.39 -7.68
CA VAL A 39 13.45 -5.01 -8.97
C VAL A 39 14.87 -4.63 -9.39
N TYR A 40 15.22 -3.35 -9.30
CA TYR A 40 16.51 -2.81 -9.73
C TYR A 40 17.70 -3.45 -8.99
N THR A 41 17.55 -3.68 -7.67
CA THR A 41 18.57 -4.36 -6.85
C THR A 41 18.60 -5.87 -7.06
N GLY A 42 17.71 -6.43 -7.89
CA GLY A 42 17.65 -7.86 -8.21
C GLY A 42 17.15 -8.75 -7.08
N VAL A 43 16.69 -8.18 -5.95
CA VAL A 43 16.24 -8.95 -4.79
C VAL A 43 14.82 -9.50 -4.93
N HIS A 44 14.04 -8.99 -5.88
CA HIS A 44 12.69 -9.47 -6.19
C HIS A 44 12.41 -9.43 -7.69
N TYR A 45 11.62 -10.40 -8.17
CA TYR A 45 11.08 -10.35 -9.52
C TYR A 45 9.95 -9.31 -9.62
N PRO A 46 9.68 -8.73 -10.80
CA PRO A 46 8.54 -7.83 -11.01
C PRO A 46 7.20 -8.42 -10.52
N ALA A 47 7.00 -9.72 -10.70
CA ALA A 47 5.82 -10.44 -10.21
C ALA A 47 5.71 -10.43 -8.68
N ASP A 48 6.82 -10.59 -7.95
CA ASP A 48 6.83 -10.52 -6.48
C ASP A 48 6.46 -9.11 -5.98
N VAL A 49 6.88 -8.07 -6.71
CA VAL A 49 6.56 -6.68 -6.41
C VAL A 49 5.08 -6.40 -6.68
N LEU A 50 4.54 -6.84 -7.81
CA LEU A 50 3.12 -6.71 -8.13
C LEU A 50 2.23 -7.44 -7.11
N ALA A 51 2.60 -8.68 -6.76
CA ALA A 51 1.88 -9.45 -5.74
C ALA A 51 1.92 -8.73 -4.37
N GLY A 52 3.08 -8.23 -3.96
CA GLY A 52 3.20 -7.42 -2.74
C GLY A 52 2.33 -6.17 -2.78
N TRP A 53 2.30 -5.46 -3.92
CA TRP A 53 1.49 -4.25 -4.08
C TRP A 53 -0.02 -4.52 -3.96
N LEU A 54 -0.51 -5.58 -4.61
CA LEU A 54 -1.91 -6.00 -4.54
C LEU A 54 -2.30 -6.40 -3.10
N LEU A 55 -1.46 -7.20 -2.43
CA LEU A 55 -1.68 -7.60 -1.05
C LEU A 55 -1.73 -6.38 -0.12
N GLY A 56 -0.77 -5.47 -0.25
CA GLY A 56 -0.73 -4.24 0.53
C GLY A 56 -1.96 -3.34 0.32
N ARG A 57 -2.36 -3.12 -0.93
CA ARG A 57 -3.59 -2.35 -1.26
C ARG A 57 -4.85 -3.01 -0.70
N GLY A 58 -4.93 -4.34 -0.74
CA GLY A 58 -6.03 -5.12 -0.17
C GLY A 58 -6.11 -4.92 1.34
N ILE A 59 -5.00 -5.11 2.06
CA ILE A 59 -4.92 -4.92 3.51
C ILE A 59 -5.29 -3.49 3.89
N GLY A 60 -4.71 -2.48 3.24
CA GLY A 60 -5.04 -1.08 3.53
C GLY A 60 -6.52 -0.73 3.30
N THR A 61 -7.17 -1.39 2.33
CA THR A 61 -8.61 -1.23 2.12
C THR A 61 -9.41 -1.85 3.25
N LEU A 62 -9.05 -3.07 3.68
CA LEU A 62 -9.68 -3.74 4.82
C LEU A 62 -9.54 -2.90 6.09
N THR A 63 -8.35 -2.40 6.38
CA THR A 63 -8.09 -1.50 7.52
C THR A 63 -8.98 -0.26 7.49
N HIS A 64 -9.12 0.38 6.32
CA HIS A 64 -10.00 1.54 6.19
C HIS A 64 -11.47 1.20 6.46
N VAL A 65 -11.95 0.06 5.95
CA VAL A 65 -13.34 -0.38 6.14
C VAL A 65 -13.61 -0.74 7.61
N THR A 66 -12.70 -1.46 8.27
CA THR A 66 -12.87 -1.82 9.68
C THR A 66 -12.85 -0.60 10.57
N ALA A 67 -11.94 0.36 10.34
CA ALA A 67 -11.90 1.63 11.07
C ALA A 67 -13.20 2.42 10.90
N ALA A 68 -13.68 2.59 9.65
CA ALA A 68 -14.94 3.26 9.37
C ALA A 68 -16.16 2.56 9.98
N THR A 69 -16.11 1.24 10.15
CA THR A 69 -17.17 0.46 10.79
C THR A 69 -17.15 0.66 12.31
N ALA A 70 -15.97 0.62 12.94
CA ALA A 70 -15.82 0.88 14.38
C ALA A 70 -16.34 2.27 14.76
N GLU A 71 -16.01 3.30 13.96
CA GLU A 71 -16.53 4.66 14.17
C GLU A 71 -18.05 4.78 14.06
N ARG A 72 -18.72 3.88 13.31
CA ARG A 72 -20.19 3.87 13.19
C ARG A 72 -20.85 3.16 14.37
N VAL A 73 -20.20 2.17 14.95
CA VAL A 73 -20.70 1.42 16.11
C VAL A 73 -20.55 2.21 17.41
N HIS A 74 -19.52 3.06 17.50
CA HIS A 74 -19.25 3.90 18.67
C HIS A 74 -19.89 5.30 18.62
N ARG A 75 -20.65 5.62 17.58
CA ARG A 75 -21.48 6.83 17.48
C ARG A 75 -22.92 6.49 17.85
#